data_AF-A0A9R1CX97-F1
#
_entry.id   AF-A0A9R1CX97-F1
#
_cell.length_a   1.000
_cell.length_b   1.000
_cell.length_c   1.000
_cell.angle_alpha   90.00
_cell.angle_beta   90.00
_cell.angle_gamma   90.00
#
_symmetry.space_group_name_H-M   'P 1'
#
loop_
_entity.id
_entity.type
_entity.pdbx_description
1 polymer ?
#
loop_
_entity_poly.entity_id
_entity_poly.type
_entity_poly.pdbx_seq_one_letter_code
_entity_poly.pdbx_strand_id
1 'polypeptide(L)'
;MKNFKLLVCAFVFLCCNNAMAGMLLMQYESNKAKKQYTQQRNIHLNRHFIVAIDGAMPKYTNELLKNSTKEYVENLLNEYFEYDKNDFLSLVTYQVDLSNPDFNRFAFAPHISNGTSALWKQQDKVDFSALGNWAGMVIQQNRFVGINKASFQSAAKQYILQAVKQSSNLGANDTYIIMLSDEKVNGVDDNYQLEWNNISTSRGSRIAPYREEVFSKLKNINQRYQFEPVRFYGQYKHEFAHIAKEPFVLAIYKVRPTIIPSIQSIANIPAQLPFKKVRGGYAFDLDLSTTDPMYFVSKTELILNGKNKKYTSKESKLNQVIDKEVLSECDTVTVRVWVNYKDGIYNGLVMNPYDEDYRKGLTITQSVVFKDDAKIFGKIAMPDFLWWFWADDVQAIVIFWDLVFILLFAIIICVLTYRGFKRVTAYVPNNDSIKISHM
;
A
#
# COMPACT_ATOMS: atom_id res chain seq x y z
N MET A 1 -29.77 65.90 23.91
CA MET A 1 -29.14 64.68 24.48
C MET A 1 -29.55 63.35 23.84
N LYS A 2 -30.79 63.17 23.32
CA LYS A 2 -31.21 61.89 22.67
C LYS A 2 -30.43 61.55 21.38
N ASN A 3 -30.12 62.55 20.54
CA ASN A 3 -29.46 62.31 19.24
C ASN A 3 -27.97 61.94 19.36
N PHE A 4 -27.30 62.36 20.45
CA PHE A 4 -25.88 62.03 20.67
C PHE A 4 -25.69 60.57 21.10
N LYS A 5 -26.62 60.02 21.91
CA LYS A 5 -26.59 58.60 22.30
C LYS A 5 -26.81 57.66 21.10
N LEU A 6 -27.67 58.05 20.16
CA LEU A 6 -27.92 57.25 18.95
C LEU A 6 -26.70 57.23 18.02
N LEU A 7 -26.01 58.36 17.89
CA LEU A 7 -24.79 58.47 17.09
C LEU A 7 -23.64 57.64 17.69
N VAL A 8 -23.46 57.67 19.01
CA VAL A 8 -22.45 56.86 19.71
C VAL A 8 -22.76 55.37 19.59
N CYS A 9 -24.02 54.95 19.74
CA CYS A 9 -24.39 53.53 19.52
C CYS A 9 -24.17 53.10 18.07
N ALA A 10 -24.51 53.92 17.08
CA ALA A 10 -24.29 53.61 15.67
C ALA A 10 -22.78 53.51 15.34
N PHE A 11 -21.95 54.39 15.93
CA PHE A 11 -20.51 54.37 15.74
C PHE A 11 -19.86 53.14 16.40
N VAL A 12 -20.32 52.76 17.60
CA VAL A 12 -19.86 51.52 18.28
C VAL A 12 -20.27 50.28 17.48
N PHE A 13 -21.50 50.22 16.94
CA PHE A 13 -21.91 49.11 16.06
C PHE A 13 -21.10 49.03 14.77
N LEU A 14 -20.75 50.17 14.16
CA LEU A 14 -19.89 50.21 12.97
C LEU A 14 -18.46 49.73 13.28
N CYS A 15 -17.90 50.17 14.41
CA CYS A 15 -16.57 49.75 14.86
C CYS A 15 -16.53 48.26 15.23
N CYS A 16 -17.57 47.73 15.87
CA CYS A 16 -17.68 46.31 16.20
C CYS A 16 -17.81 45.43 14.94
N ASN A 17 -18.56 45.88 13.92
CA ASN A 17 -18.68 45.16 12.65
C ASN A 17 -17.35 45.15 11.87
N ASN A 18 -16.61 46.26 11.85
CA ASN A 18 -15.30 46.32 11.19
C ASN A 18 -14.24 45.48 11.93
N ALA A 19 -14.27 45.44 13.27
CA ALA A 19 -13.40 44.57 14.05
C ALA A 19 -13.72 43.08 13.82
N MET A 20 -15.00 42.72 13.76
CA MET A 20 -15.46 41.35 13.50
C MET A 20 -15.14 40.91 12.06
N ALA A 21 -15.31 41.80 11.08
CA ALA A 21 -14.91 41.58 9.70
C ALA A 21 -13.39 41.42 9.56
N GLY A 22 -12.60 42.23 10.29
CA GLY A 22 -11.14 42.11 10.35
C GLY A 22 -10.67 40.78 10.97
N MET A 23 -11.33 40.32 12.04
CA MET A 23 -11.09 38.99 12.63
C MET A 23 -11.43 37.85 11.67
N LEU A 24 -12.58 37.93 10.99
CA LEU A 24 -12.98 36.94 9.99
C LEU A 24 -12.03 36.92 8.78
N LEU A 25 -11.54 38.08 8.35
CA LEU A 25 -10.56 38.19 7.28
C LEU A 25 -9.20 37.60 7.70
N MET A 26 -8.71 37.91 8.91
CA MET A 26 -7.49 37.30 9.46
C MET A 26 -7.63 35.79 9.65
N GLN A 27 -8.79 35.31 10.10
CA GLN A 27 -9.06 33.88 10.22
C GLN A 27 -9.14 33.20 8.85
N TYR A 28 -9.72 33.88 7.84
CA TYR A 28 -9.75 33.42 6.46
C TYR A 28 -8.35 33.39 5.84
N GLU A 29 -7.53 34.41 6.04
CA GLU A 29 -6.14 34.48 5.56
C GLU A 29 -5.24 33.46 6.26
N SER A 30 -5.40 33.27 7.58
CA SER A 30 -4.74 32.20 8.33
C SER A 30 -5.14 30.81 7.84
N ASN A 31 -6.44 30.58 7.62
CA ASN A 31 -6.94 29.32 7.05
C ASN A 31 -6.48 29.10 5.61
N LYS A 32 -6.37 30.16 4.81
CA LYS A 32 -5.84 30.12 3.43
C LYS A 32 -4.34 29.81 3.43
N ALA A 33 -3.57 30.42 4.32
CA ALA A 33 -2.15 30.13 4.50
C ALA A 33 -1.94 28.68 4.99
N LYS A 34 -2.74 28.19 5.95
CA LYS A 34 -2.73 26.79 6.38
C LYS A 34 -3.05 25.83 5.23
N LYS A 35 -4.05 26.13 4.40
CA LYS A 35 -4.40 25.35 3.20
C LYS A 35 -3.31 25.32 2.12
N GLN A 36 -2.42 26.30 2.10
CA GLN A 36 -1.29 26.31 1.17
C GLN A 36 -0.20 25.28 1.54
N TYR A 37 -0.14 24.87 2.81
CA TYR A 37 0.85 23.92 3.32
C TYR A 37 0.29 22.51 3.56
N THR A 38 -1.02 22.33 3.59
CA THR A 38 -1.67 21.02 3.76
C THR A 38 -1.30 20.07 2.62
N GLN A 39 -0.86 18.87 2.98
CA GLN A 39 -0.52 17.84 2.01
C GLN A 39 -1.82 17.29 1.40
N GLN A 40 -1.96 17.33 0.07
CA GLN A 40 -3.11 16.71 -0.59
C GLN A 40 -3.13 15.20 -0.30
N ARG A 41 -4.22 14.74 0.30
CA ARG A 41 -4.39 13.33 0.64
C ARG A 41 -4.64 12.48 -0.62
N ASN A 42 -3.90 11.39 -0.74
CA ASN A 42 -4.25 10.33 -1.69
C ASN A 42 -5.31 9.43 -1.06
N ILE A 43 -6.56 9.55 -1.53
CA ILE A 43 -7.72 8.80 -1.03
C ILE A 43 -7.59 7.27 -1.19
N HIS A 44 -6.65 6.80 -2.01
CA HIS A 44 -6.39 5.38 -2.24
C HIS A 44 -5.35 4.78 -1.29
N LEU A 45 -4.71 5.60 -0.46
CA LEU A 45 -3.65 5.20 0.44
C LEU A 45 -4.10 5.34 1.89
N ASN A 46 -3.88 4.29 2.68
CA ASN A 46 -3.98 4.36 4.13
C ASN A 46 -2.60 4.61 4.74
N ARG A 47 -2.59 5.28 5.89
CA ARG A 47 -1.36 5.68 6.58
C ARG A 47 -1.33 5.11 8.00
N HIS A 48 -0.13 4.90 8.50
CA HIS A 48 0.10 4.61 9.90
C HIS A 48 0.89 5.75 10.54
N PHE A 49 0.28 6.42 11.51
CA PHE A 49 0.91 7.46 12.31
C PHE A 49 1.36 6.87 13.64
N ILE A 50 2.65 6.97 13.93
CA ILE A 50 3.25 6.51 15.17
C ILE A 50 3.67 7.74 15.96
N VAL A 51 2.91 8.07 17.00
CA VAL A 51 3.25 9.16 17.91
C VAL A 51 4.18 8.62 18.99
N ALA A 52 5.45 9.00 18.90
CA ALA A 52 6.52 8.54 19.75
C ALA A 52 6.93 9.60 20.76
N ILE A 53 6.88 9.24 22.04
CA ILE A 53 7.15 10.14 23.16
C ILE A 53 8.46 9.72 23.81
N ASP A 54 9.41 10.64 23.92
CA ASP A 54 10.63 10.43 24.69
C ASP A 54 10.32 10.39 26.19
N GLY A 55 10.54 9.24 26.81
CA GLY A 55 10.34 9.07 28.24
C GLY A 55 11.50 9.60 29.09
N ALA A 56 12.69 9.82 28.52
CA ALA A 56 13.89 10.24 29.24
C ALA A 56 13.98 11.76 29.46
N MET A 57 12.84 12.47 29.38
CA MET A 57 12.72 13.93 29.46
C MET A 57 12.03 14.46 30.74
N PRO A 58 12.60 14.29 31.94
CA PRO A 58 11.91 14.73 33.17
C PRO A 58 11.68 16.25 33.22
N LYS A 59 12.52 17.06 32.56
CA LYS A 59 12.40 18.54 32.56
C LYS A 59 11.15 19.04 31.84
N TYR A 60 10.67 18.29 30.86
CA TYR A 60 9.57 18.68 29.97
C TYR A 60 8.27 17.94 30.25
N THR A 61 8.23 17.13 31.31
CA THR A 61 7.01 16.40 31.68
C THR A 61 5.82 17.34 31.84
N ASN A 62 6.00 18.51 32.47
CA ASN A 62 4.91 19.48 32.62
C ASN A 62 4.42 20.04 31.27
N GLU A 63 5.33 20.26 30.31
CA GLU A 63 4.96 20.73 28.96
C GLU A 63 4.17 19.66 28.21
N LEU A 64 4.68 18.44 28.21
CA LEU A 64 4.04 17.28 27.57
C LEU A 64 2.64 16.99 28.13
N LEU A 65 2.41 17.30 29.42
CA LEU A 65 1.12 17.15 30.09
C LEU A 65 0.12 18.27 29.78
N LYS A 66 0.52 19.35 29.10
CA LYS A 66 -0.41 20.43 28.74
C LYS A 66 -1.40 19.97 27.67
N ASN A 67 -2.66 20.39 27.82
CA ASN A 67 -3.67 20.18 26.78
C ASN A 67 -3.29 20.81 25.45
N SER A 68 -2.60 21.96 25.45
CA SER A 68 -2.15 22.63 24.22
C SER A 68 -1.21 21.76 23.39
N THR A 69 -0.31 21.00 24.03
CA THR A 69 0.61 20.08 23.33
C THR A 69 -0.15 18.91 22.72
N LYS A 70 -1.10 18.32 23.49
CA LYS A 70 -1.99 17.27 22.99
C LYS A 70 -2.81 17.76 21.79
N GLU A 71 -3.49 18.89 21.94
CA GLU A 71 -4.33 19.52 20.90
C GLU A 71 -3.52 19.88 19.66
N TYR A 72 -2.27 20.32 19.81
CA TYR A 72 -1.39 20.58 18.67
C TYR A 72 -1.15 19.31 17.84
N VAL A 73 -0.86 18.18 18.48
CA VAL A 73 -0.63 16.90 17.78
C VAL A 73 -1.93 16.38 17.15
N GLU A 74 -3.06 16.51 17.84
CA GLU A 74 -4.38 16.16 17.29
C GLU A 74 -4.70 17.01 16.06
N ASN A 75 -4.49 18.32 16.12
CA ASN A 75 -4.73 19.24 15.00
C ASN A 75 -3.75 19.00 13.85
N LEU A 76 -2.48 18.68 14.12
CA LEU A 76 -1.52 18.27 13.10
C LEU A 76 -2.04 17.03 12.36
N LEU A 77 -2.47 16.00 13.07
CA LEU A 77 -2.97 14.77 12.43
C LEU A 77 -4.30 15.01 11.69
N ASN A 78 -5.25 15.69 12.32
CA ASN A 78 -6.60 15.87 11.78
C ASN A 78 -6.67 16.95 10.68
N GLU A 79 -5.99 18.09 10.85
CA GLU A 79 -6.06 19.22 9.91
C GLU A 79 -4.94 19.19 8.86
N TYR A 80 -3.69 18.91 9.25
CA TYR A 80 -2.58 18.95 8.30
C TYR A 80 -2.48 17.69 7.46
N PHE A 81 -2.60 16.52 8.10
CA PHE A 81 -2.56 15.23 7.43
C PHE A 81 -3.95 14.75 6.98
N GLU A 82 -5.05 15.40 7.38
CA GLU A 82 -6.40 14.95 7.05
C GLU A 82 -6.61 13.47 7.45
N TYR A 83 -6.25 13.13 8.69
CA TYR A 83 -6.42 11.78 9.24
C TYR A 83 -7.88 11.32 9.12
N ASP A 84 -8.09 10.05 8.76
CA ASP A 84 -9.44 9.45 8.73
C ASP A 84 -9.51 8.00 9.23
N LYS A 85 -10.71 7.43 9.15
CA LYS A 85 -11.03 6.04 9.55
C LYS A 85 -10.21 4.94 8.88
N ASN A 86 -9.60 5.20 7.72
CA ASN A 86 -8.78 4.22 7.03
C ASN A 86 -7.33 4.24 7.54
N ASP A 87 -6.92 5.32 8.19
CA ASP A 87 -5.61 5.46 8.80
C ASP A 87 -5.53 4.73 10.15
N PHE A 88 -4.29 4.46 10.56
CA PHE A 88 -3.95 3.81 11.82
C PHE A 88 -3.13 4.75 12.70
N LEU A 89 -3.33 4.62 14.00
CA LEU A 89 -2.62 5.35 15.04
C LEU A 89 -1.97 4.37 16.01
N SER A 90 -0.68 4.55 16.27
CA SER A 90 0.03 3.92 17.38
C SER A 90 0.66 4.98 18.28
N LEU A 91 0.66 4.70 19.57
CA LEU A 91 1.43 5.46 20.56
C LEU A 91 2.59 4.59 21.03
N VAL A 92 3.78 5.18 21.04
CA VAL A 92 5.01 4.53 21.49
C VAL A 92 5.71 5.45 22.46
N THR A 93 6.34 4.86 23.45
CA THR A 93 7.30 5.52 24.32
C THR A 93 8.65 4.88 24.12
N TYR A 94 9.71 5.67 24.19
CA TYR A 94 11.07 5.14 24.15
C TYR A 94 11.97 5.75 25.22
N GLN A 95 12.81 4.90 25.81
CA GLN A 95 13.84 5.21 26.82
C GLN A 95 14.54 3.91 27.26
N VAL A 96 15.80 4.00 27.70
CA VAL A 96 16.58 2.88 28.27
C VAL A 96 16.96 3.17 29.72
N ASP A 97 16.89 2.13 30.57
CA ASP A 97 17.48 2.16 31.92
C ASP A 97 19.00 1.97 31.81
N LEU A 98 19.76 2.97 32.23
CA LEU A 98 21.22 2.89 32.17
C LEU A 98 21.80 1.97 33.27
N SER A 99 21.08 1.75 34.36
CA SER A 99 21.53 0.91 35.47
C SER A 99 21.24 -0.57 35.24
N ASN A 100 20.12 -0.89 34.57
CA ASN A 100 19.74 -2.26 34.20
C ASN A 100 19.19 -2.30 32.75
N PRO A 101 20.08 -2.22 31.75
CA PRO A 101 19.66 -2.04 30.37
C PRO A 101 18.90 -3.22 29.79
N ASP A 102 17.75 -2.93 29.18
CA ASP A 102 16.97 -3.88 28.39
C ASP A 102 16.52 -3.20 27.09
N PHE A 103 17.25 -3.46 26.01
CA PHE A 103 16.96 -2.88 24.70
C PHE A 103 15.74 -3.52 24.02
N ASN A 104 15.22 -4.65 24.51
CA ASN A 104 13.94 -5.17 24.02
C ASN A 104 12.76 -4.34 24.51
N ARG A 105 12.95 -3.58 25.60
CA ARG A 105 11.96 -2.68 26.19
C ARG A 105 12.27 -1.21 25.93
N PHE A 106 13.30 -0.93 25.14
CA PHE A 106 13.71 0.43 24.84
C PHE A 106 12.60 1.25 24.19
N ALA A 107 11.80 0.64 23.31
CA ALA A 107 10.57 1.23 22.80
C ALA A 107 9.39 0.29 23.07
N PHE A 108 8.28 0.82 23.57
CA PHE A 108 7.09 0.04 23.88
C PHE A 108 5.81 0.85 23.71
N ALA A 109 4.71 0.16 23.44
CA ALA A 109 3.39 0.78 23.38
C ALA A 109 2.69 0.72 24.75
N PRO A 110 2.21 1.84 25.30
CA PRO A 110 1.50 1.85 26.56
C PRO A 110 0.14 1.13 26.44
N HIS A 111 -0.40 0.71 27.59
CA HIS A 111 -1.77 0.20 27.65
C HIS A 111 -2.76 1.35 27.73
N ILE A 112 -3.79 1.29 26.89
CA ILE A 112 -4.92 2.23 26.90
C ILE A 112 -5.94 1.86 27.99
N SER A 113 -6.93 2.73 28.19
CA SER A 113 -7.93 2.61 29.28
C SER A 113 -8.65 1.25 29.35
N ASN A 114 -8.81 0.55 28.22
CA ASN A 114 -9.43 -0.76 28.13
C ASN A 114 -8.47 -1.95 28.32
N GLY A 115 -7.21 -1.70 28.68
CA GLY A 115 -6.17 -2.72 28.90
C GLY A 115 -5.45 -3.20 27.64
N THR A 116 -5.91 -2.85 26.44
CA THR A 116 -5.19 -3.20 25.20
C THR A 116 -4.01 -2.27 24.95
N SER A 117 -3.02 -2.70 24.16
CA SER A 117 -1.90 -1.83 23.76
C SER A 117 -2.37 -0.75 22.78
N ALA A 118 -1.73 0.42 22.82
CA ALA A 118 -1.96 1.54 21.92
C ALA A 118 -1.34 1.32 20.52
N LEU A 119 -1.60 0.17 19.90
CA LEU A 119 -1.04 -0.23 18.61
C LEU A 119 -2.14 -0.33 17.55
N TRP A 120 -1.86 0.20 16.35
CA TRP A 120 -2.68 0.06 15.13
C TRP A 120 -4.17 0.36 15.34
N LYS A 121 -4.50 1.43 16.07
CA LYS A 121 -5.88 1.85 16.34
C LYS A 121 -6.45 2.59 15.15
N GLN A 122 -7.68 2.26 14.76
CA GLN A 122 -8.45 3.03 13.80
C GLN A 122 -9.43 3.93 14.55
N GLN A 123 -9.56 5.16 14.09
CA GLN A 123 -10.47 6.17 14.62
C GLN A 123 -10.97 7.03 13.45
N ASP A 124 -12.17 7.59 13.52
CA ASP A 124 -12.65 8.49 12.45
C ASP A 124 -11.84 9.80 12.39
N LYS A 125 -11.35 10.23 13.55
CA LYS A 125 -10.42 11.35 13.76
C LYS A 125 -9.54 11.01 14.94
N VAL A 126 -8.36 11.61 15.01
CA VAL A 126 -7.48 11.47 16.18
C VAL A 126 -8.10 12.18 17.37
N ASP A 127 -8.35 11.41 18.42
CA ASP A 127 -8.71 11.90 19.75
C ASP A 127 -7.96 11.04 20.78
N PHE A 128 -6.90 11.60 21.37
CA PHE A 128 -6.12 10.90 22.37
C PHE A 128 -6.90 10.67 23.65
N SER A 129 -7.91 11.50 23.93
CA SER A 129 -8.78 11.37 25.10
C SER A 129 -9.62 10.09 25.01
N ALA A 130 -9.99 9.67 23.79
CA ALA A 130 -10.67 8.40 23.54
C ALA A 130 -9.77 7.17 23.77
N LEU A 131 -8.45 7.32 23.68
CA LEU A 131 -7.47 6.27 24.04
C LEU A 131 -7.23 6.21 25.55
N GLY A 132 -7.72 7.18 26.32
CA GLY A 132 -7.61 7.23 27.77
C GLY A 132 -6.95 8.53 28.23
N ASN A 133 -6.48 8.52 29.48
CA ASN A 133 -5.83 9.71 30.04
C ASN A 133 -4.45 9.88 29.39
N TRP A 134 -4.29 10.90 28.53
CA TRP A 134 -3.01 11.30 27.93
C TRP A 134 -1.89 11.38 28.98
N ALA A 135 -2.15 12.06 30.10
CA ALA A 135 -1.20 12.15 31.20
C ALA A 135 -0.87 10.78 31.81
N GLY A 136 -1.86 9.91 31.96
CA GLY A 136 -1.68 8.55 32.45
C GLY A 136 -0.83 7.69 31.52
N MET A 137 -1.05 7.79 30.21
CA MET A 137 -0.26 7.10 29.18
C MET A 137 1.18 7.63 29.16
N VAL A 138 1.36 8.94 29.33
CA VAL A 138 2.68 9.60 29.47
C VAL A 138 3.39 9.22 30.79
N ILE A 139 2.66 9.02 31.88
CA ILE A 139 3.27 8.71 33.19
C ILE A 139 3.57 7.22 33.34
N GLN A 140 2.77 6.32 32.73
CA GLN A 140 3.05 4.87 32.67
C GLN A 140 4.44 4.58 32.08
N GLN A 141 4.97 5.50 31.28
CA GLN A 141 6.30 5.47 30.69
C GLN A 141 7.39 5.16 31.73
N ASN A 142 7.33 5.81 32.89
CA ASN A 142 8.36 5.71 33.94
C ASN A 142 8.29 4.44 34.80
N ARG A 143 7.27 3.58 34.63
CA ARG A 143 7.09 2.41 35.53
C ARG A 143 8.10 1.29 35.28
N PHE A 144 8.76 1.30 34.13
CA PHE A 144 9.60 0.19 33.69
C PHE A 144 11.09 0.50 33.72
N VAL A 145 11.47 1.68 34.20
CA VAL A 145 12.82 2.24 34.03
C VAL A 145 13.22 2.97 35.31
N GLY A 146 14.42 2.71 35.80
CA GLY A 146 14.97 3.38 36.98
C GLY A 146 15.22 4.88 36.78
N ILE A 147 15.72 5.52 37.84
CA ILE A 147 16.01 6.97 37.86
C ILE A 147 17.06 7.35 36.80
N ASN A 148 18.00 6.45 36.50
CA ASN A 148 19.06 6.67 35.54
C ASN A 148 18.62 6.20 34.14
N LYS A 149 18.14 7.13 33.30
CA LYS A 149 17.55 6.82 31.99
C LYS A 149 18.12 7.69 30.88
N ALA A 150 18.08 7.18 29.65
CA ALA A 150 18.44 7.93 28.44
C ALA A 150 17.49 7.63 27.28
N SER A 151 17.41 8.56 26.34
CA SER A 151 16.53 8.48 25.16
C SER A 151 17.18 7.77 23.97
N PHE A 152 18.50 7.85 23.82
CA PHE A 152 19.27 7.34 22.67
C PHE A 152 18.60 7.69 21.32
N GLN A 153 18.47 9.00 21.05
CA GLN A 153 17.64 9.59 20.00
C GLN A 153 18.01 9.10 18.59
N SER A 154 19.31 8.93 18.30
CA SER A 154 19.77 8.43 16.99
C SER A 154 19.21 7.05 16.65
N ALA A 155 19.03 6.18 17.65
CA ALA A 155 18.50 4.82 17.50
C ALA A 155 16.97 4.73 17.69
N ALA A 156 16.32 5.78 18.20
CA ALA A 156 14.91 5.73 18.61
C ALA A 156 13.99 5.27 17.47
N LYS A 157 14.16 5.82 16.26
CA LYS A 157 13.31 5.57 15.09
C LYS A 157 13.22 4.07 14.75
N GLN A 158 14.34 3.37 14.77
CA GLN A 158 14.45 1.96 14.45
C GLN A 158 13.69 1.08 15.46
N TYR A 159 13.87 1.37 16.74
CA TYR A 159 13.20 0.61 17.79
C TYR A 159 11.71 0.97 17.90
N ILE A 160 11.33 2.23 17.67
CA ILE A 160 9.92 2.64 17.57
C ILE A 160 9.22 1.83 16.48
N LEU A 161 9.84 1.74 15.30
CA LEU A 161 9.28 0.98 14.18
C LEU A 161 9.10 -0.51 14.52
N GLN A 162 10.06 -1.10 15.24
CA GLN A 162 9.95 -2.49 15.68
C GLN A 162 8.92 -2.68 16.80
N ALA A 163 8.77 -1.72 17.71
CA ALA A 163 7.81 -1.80 18.81
C ALA A 163 6.36 -1.83 18.30
N VAL A 164 6.11 -1.26 17.12
CA VAL A 164 4.80 -1.29 16.46
C VAL A 164 4.68 -2.41 15.41
N LYS A 165 5.57 -3.41 15.45
CA LYS A 165 5.53 -4.54 14.52
C LYS A 165 4.13 -5.15 14.44
N GLN A 166 3.60 -5.27 13.23
CA GLN A 166 2.29 -5.84 13.01
C GLN A 166 2.34 -7.38 13.04
N SER A 167 1.49 -7.97 13.87
CA SER A 167 1.31 -9.43 13.97
C SER A 167 0.15 -9.96 13.12
N SER A 168 -0.72 -9.08 12.63
CA SER A 168 -1.88 -9.43 11.79
C SER A 168 -1.65 -9.14 10.29
N ASN A 169 -2.70 -9.32 9.49
CA ASN A 169 -2.73 -8.98 8.06
C ASN A 169 -3.05 -7.50 7.78
N LEU A 170 -3.18 -6.68 8.83
CA LEU A 170 -3.29 -5.23 8.68
C LEU A 170 -1.99 -4.64 8.12
N GLY A 171 -2.10 -3.49 7.47
CA GLY A 171 -0.95 -2.75 6.98
C GLY A 171 -1.34 -1.40 6.40
N ALA A 172 -0.34 -0.55 6.28
CA ALA A 172 -0.45 0.82 5.79
C ALA A 172 0.45 1.02 4.57
N ASN A 173 0.03 1.90 3.66
CA ASN A 173 0.80 2.26 2.48
C ASN A 173 1.94 3.22 2.81
N ASP A 174 1.66 4.18 3.69
CA ASP A 174 2.60 5.16 4.18
C ASP A 174 2.72 5.08 5.71
N THR A 175 3.90 5.35 6.26
CA THR A 175 4.12 5.34 7.70
C THR A 175 4.90 6.58 8.12
N TYR A 176 4.39 7.26 9.15
CA TYR A 176 4.98 8.48 9.70
C TYR A 176 5.27 8.29 11.18
N ILE A 177 6.48 8.62 11.61
CA ILE A 177 6.88 8.68 13.01
C ILE A 177 6.88 10.15 13.43
N ILE A 178 6.03 10.50 14.39
CA ILE A 178 5.92 11.83 14.99
C ILE A 178 6.59 11.77 16.34
N MET A 179 7.79 12.33 16.45
CA MET A 179 8.61 12.28 17.65
C MET A 179 8.43 13.55 18.48
N LEU A 180 8.03 13.38 19.74
CA LEU A 180 8.08 14.39 20.79
C LEU A 180 9.33 14.13 21.64
N SER A 181 10.29 15.06 21.62
CA SER A 181 11.67 14.81 22.08
C SER A 181 12.37 16.10 22.51
N ASP A 182 13.35 16.01 23.43
CA ASP A 182 14.32 17.09 23.64
C ASP A 182 15.40 16.89 22.61
N GLU A 183 15.77 17.94 21.87
CA GLU A 183 16.68 17.85 20.72
C GLU A 183 18.13 17.48 21.04
N LYS A 184 18.38 16.71 22.09
CA LYS A 184 19.66 16.08 22.30
C LYS A 184 19.93 15.13 21.12
N VAL A 185 20.65 15.65 20.13
CA VAL A 185 21.13 14.95 18.92
C VAL A 185 20.06 14.69 17.83
N ASN A 186 19.03 15.54 17.70
CA ASN A 186 18.08 15.47 16.57
C ASN A 186 18.57 16.16 15.27
N GLY A 187 19.89 16.35 15.13
CA GLY A 187 20.48 17.10 14.00
C GLY A 187 21.96 16.81 13.74
N VAL A 188 22.49 15.70 14.29
CA VAL A 188 23.84 15.22 13.99
C VAL A 188 23.72 13.86 13.30
N ASP A 189 23.21 13.88 12.06
CA ASP A 189 23.29 12.80 11.05
C ASP A 189 23.48 11.39 11.62
N ASP A 190 22.48 10.88 12.35
CA ASP A 190 22.46 9.49 12.80
C ASP A 190 23.82 9.04 13.40
N ASN A 191 24.49 9.89 14.18
CA ASN A 191 25.79 9.54 14.78
C ASN A 191 25.62 8.65 16.01
N TYR A 192 25.15 7.43 15.77
CA TYR A 192 24.91 6.38 16.76
C TYR A 192 26.13 6.19 17.66
N GLN A 193 27.33 6.32 17.08
CA GLN A 193 28.59 6.11 17.75
C GLN A 193 28.86 7.14 18.85
N LEU A 194 28.73 8.43 18.49
CA LEU A 194 28.98 9.53 19.42
C LEU A 194 27.96 9.51 20.57
N GLU A 195 26.69 9.33 20.25
CA GLU A 195 25.64 9.30 21.26
C GLU A 195 25.81 8.08 22.19
N TRP A 196 26.09 6.90 21.63
CA TRP A 196 26.39 5.70 22.41
C TRP A 196 27.56 5.92 23.37
N ASN A 197 28.66 6.51 22.89
CA ASN A 197 29.84 6.78 23.72
C ASN A 197 29.50 7.73 24.89
N ASN A 198 28.69 8.76 24.63
CA ASN A 198 28.25 9.70 25.67
C ASN A 198 27.35 9.02 26.71
N ILE A 199 26.43 8.15 26.29
CA ILE A 199 25.50 7.47 27.21
C ILE A 199 26.23 6.35 27.98
N SER A 200 27.12 5.59 27.32
CA SER A 200 27.82 4.45 27.93
C SER A 200 28.86 4.87 28.97
N THR A 201 29.42 6.07 28.86
CA THR A 201 30.39 6.62 29.83
C THR A 201 29.73 7.44 30.94
N SER A 202 28.41 7.65 30.88
CA SER A 202 27.69 8.37 31.93
C SER A 202 27.70 7.63 33.27
N ARG A 203 27.66 8.39 34.37
CA ARG A 203 27.77 7.83 35.73
C ARG A 203 26.66 6.81 35.99
N GLY A 204 27.05 5.60 36.43
CA GLY A 204 26.12 4.52 36.75
C GLY A 204 25.56 3.78 35.53
N SER A 205 26.06 4.07 34.33
CA SER A 205 25.68 3.37 33.10
C SER A 205 26.32 1.99 33.00
N ARG A 206 25.53 1.01 32.55
CA ARG A 206 25.92 -0.38 32.31
C ARG A 206 25.58 -0.83 30.89
N ILE A 207 25.32 0.09 29.97
CA ILE A 207 24.92 -0.25 28.59
C ILE A 207 26.07 -0.76 27.72
N ALA A 208 27.34 -0.49 28.09
CA ALA A 208 28.50 -0.76 27.25
C ALA A 208 28.58 -2.19 26.67
N PRO A 209 28.26 -3.27 27.42
CA PRO A 209 28.27 -4.64 26.89
C PRO A 209 27.29 -4.90 25.74
N TYR A 210 26.19 -4.13 25.64
CA TYR A 210 25.13 -4.33 24.64
C TYR A 210 25.45 -3.71 23.28
N ARG A 211 26.63 -3.11 23.12
CA ARG A 211 27.00 -2.35 21.94
C ARG A 211 26.87 -3.16 20.65
N GLU A 212 27.51 -4.32 20.56
CA GLU A 212 27.48 -5.15 19.35
C GLU A 212 26.05 -5.56 18.98
N GLU A 213 25.26 -5.98 19.97
CA GLU A 213 23.85 -6.36 19.79
C GLU A 213 23.02 -5.19 19.21
N VAL A 214 23.13 -4.02 19.84
CA VAL A 214 22.38 -2.82 19.46
C VAL A 214 22.78 -2.34 18.06
N PHE A 215 24.08 -2.25 17.76
CA PHE A 215 24.54 -1.77 16.45
C PHE A 215 24.25 -2.78 15.33
N SER A 216 24.33 -4.09 15.60
CA SER A 216 23.91 -5.12 14.66
C SER A 216 22.42 -5.01 14.32
N LYS A 217 21.59 -4.80 15.35
CA LYS A 217 20.15 -4.58 15.19
C LYS A 217 19.83 -3.31 14.39
N LEU A 218 20.50 -2.20 14.69
CA LEU A 218 20.36 -0.95 13.93
C LEU A 218 20.78 -1.13 12.47
N LYS A 219 21.88 -1.82 12.20
CA LYS A 219 22.34 -2.14 10.85
C LYS A 219 21.30 -2.93 10.07
N ASN A 220 20.72 -3.98 10.66
CA ASN A 220 19.69 -4.79 10.02
C ASN A 220 18.44 -3.96 9.66
N ILE A 221 18.02 -3.06 10.56
CA ILE A 221 16.86 -2.18 10.31
C ILE A 221 17.19 -1.15 9.21
N ASN A 222 18.35 -0.51 9.27
CA ASN A 222 18.77 0.51 8.29
C ASN A 222 19.03 -0.07 6.88
N GLN A 223 19.33 -1.37 6.78
CA GLN A 223 19.40 -2.04 5.47
C GLN A 223 18.03 -2.12 4.78
N ARG A 224 16.93 -2.06 5.54
CA ARG A 224 15.57 -2.27 5.03
C ARG A 224 14.72 -1.01 5.04
N TYR A 225 15.00 -0.08 5.94
CA TYR A 225 14.25 1.16 6.07
C TYR A 225 15.16 2.39 6.17
N GLN A 226 14.64 3.48 5.63
CA GLN A 226 15.18 4.83 5.75
C GLN A 226 14.13 5.73 6.42
N PHE A 227 14.60 6.74 7.14
CA PHE A 227 13.76 7.68 7.89
C PHE A 227 13.98 9.09 7.36
N GLU A 228 13.08 9.55 6.50
CA GLU A 228 13.20 10.83 5.83
C GLU A 228 12.51 11.94 6.65
N PRO A 229 13.21 13.03 7.03
CA PRO A 229 12.58 14.13 7.74
C PRO A 229 11.55 14.84 6.85
N VAL A 230 10.36 15.08 7.39
CA VAL A 230 9.22 15.68 6.69
C VAL A 230 9.04 17.12 7.13
N ARG A 231 8.90 18.04 6.18
CA ARG A 231 8.47 19.42 6.48
C ARG A 231 6.97 19.44 6.72
N PHE A 232 6.53 20.10 7.77
CA PHE A 232 5.13 20.38 8.08
C PHE A 232 5.01 21.87 8.44
N TYR A 233 3.97 22.53 7.91
CA TYR A 233 3.84 24.00 7.99
C TYR A 233 5.11 24.78 7.57
N GLY A 234 5.87 24.25 6.60
CA GLY A 234 7.10 24.86 6.09
C GLY A 234 8.35 24.65 6.95
N GLN A 235 8.26 23.97 8.09
CA GLN A 235 9.37 23.72 9.01
C GLN A 235 9.59 22.22 9.18
N TYR A 236 10.82 21.79 9.52
CA TYR A 236 11.09 20.38 9.84
C TYR A 236 10.68 20.00 11.27
N LYS A 237 10.50 21.00 12.13
CA LYS A 237 10.28 20.84 13.56
C LYS A 237 9.42 21.97 14.09
N HIS A 238 8.67 21.68 15.15
CA HIS A 238 7.92 22.67 15.91
C HIS A 238 8.42 22.66 17.36
N GLU A 239 8.80 23.81 17.88
CA GLU A 239 9.27 23.97 19.26
C GLU A 239 8.11 24.36 20.17
N PHE A 240 7.87 23.57 21.22
CA PHE A 240 6.86 23.87 22.23
C PHE A 240 7.42 24.69 23.39
N ALA A 241 8.62 24.36 23.82
CA ALA A 241 9.27 24.99 24.97
C ALA A 241 10.78 24.84 24.90
N HIS A 242 11.48 25.67 25.68
CA HIS A 242 12.92 25.66 25.76
C HIS A 242 13.39 25.95 27.19
N ILE A 243 14.23 25.07 27.71
CA ILE A 243 14.92 25.17 28.99
C ILE A 243 16.41 25.13 28.67
N ALA A 244 17.08 26.24 28.95
CA ALA A 244 18.49 26.48 28.64
C ALA A 244 18.86 26.46 27.14
N LYS A 245 19.34 25.34 26.58
CA LYS A 245 19.75 25.15 25.16
C LYS A 245 19.15 23.87 24.54
N GLU A 246 18.19 23.25 25.23
CA GLU A 246 17.66 21.93 24.89
C GLU A 246 16.18 22.09 24.52
N PRO A 247 15.77 22.41 23.29
CA PRO A 247 14.35 22.60 22.97
C PRO A 247 13.55 21.31 23.07
N PHE A 248 12.30 21.40 23.51
CA PHE A 248 11.30 20.35 23.37
C PHE A 248 10.54 20.55 22.07
N VAL A 249 10.70 19.59 21.15
CA VAL A 249 10.22 19.71 19.77
C VAL A 249 9.34 18.54 19.36
N LEU A 250 8.52 18.82 18.36
CA LEU A 250 7.92 17.82 17.49
C LEU A 250 8.72 17.75 16.18
N ALA A 251 9.14 16.55 15.79
CA ALA A 251 9.74 16.26 14.48
C ALA A 251 9.00 15.10 13.81
N ILE A 252 8.91 15.11 12.48
CA ILE A 252 8.20 14.08 11.71
C ILE A 252 9.16 13.40 10.75
N TYR A 253 9.11 12.07 10.72
CA TYR A 253 9.88 11.24 9.79
C TYR A 253 8.95 10.33 8.99
N LYS A 254 9.12 10.29 7.67
CA LYS A 254 8.47 9.30 6.80
C LYS A 254 9.34 8.05 6.75
N VAL A 255 8.75 6.89 6.99
CA VAL A 255 9.43 5.60 6.91
C VAL A 255 9.36 5.11 5.46
N ARG A 256 10.51 4.87 4.84
CA ARG A 256 10.62 4.38 3.47
C ARG A 256 11.34 3.03 3.43
N PRO A 257 10.85 2.03 2.68
CA PRO A 257 11.65 0.85 2.41
C PRO A 257 12.87 1.23 1.56
N THR A 258 14.03 0.62 1.84
CA THR A 258 15.26 0.85 1.06
C THR A 258 15.18 0.20 -0.33
N ILE A 259 14.44 -0.90 -0.45
CA ILE A 259 14.30 -1.68 -1.69
C ILE A 259 12.84 -1.65 -2.13
N ILE A 260 12.62 -1.20 -3.37
CA ILE A 260 11.31 -1.20 -4.02
C ILE A 260 11.29 -2.36 -5.03
N PRO A 261 10.52 -3.44 -4.77
CA PRO A 261 10.45 -4.58 -5.67
C PRO A 261 9.63 -4.28 -6.93
N SER A 262 9.92 -5.00 -8.00
CA SER A 262 9.01 -5.19 -9.13
C SER A 262 8.25 -6.50 -9.01
N ILE A 263 7.09 -6.62 -9.66
CA ILE A 263 6.33 -7.88 -9.72
C ILE A 263 7.23 -9.04 -10.21
N GLN A 264 8.05 -8.79 -11.22
CA GLN A 264 8.97 -9.78 -11.80
C GLN A 264 10.06 -10.23 -10.81
N SER A 265 10.42 -9.39 -9.84
CA SER A 265 11.44 -9.72 -8.84
C SER A 265 10.91 -10.58 -7.69
N ILE A 266 9.61 -10.51 -7.41
CA ILE A 266 8.99 -11.19 -6.24
C ILE A 266 8.08 -12.36 -6.62
N ALA A 267 7.66 -12.46 -7.89
CA ALA A 267 6.75 -13.49 -8.36
C ALA A 267 7.12 -13.97 -9.77
N ASN A 268 6.80 -15.23 -10.07
CA ASN A 268 7.02 -15.84 -11.37
C ASN A 268 5.92 -15.45 -12.36
N ILE A 269 5.98 -14.21 -12.86
CA ILE A 269 5.04 -13.76 -13.89
C ILE A 269 5.47 -14.25 -15.29
N PRO A 270 4.56 -14.83 -16.10
CA PRO A 270 4.89 -15.19 -17.47
C PRO A 270 5.15 -13.94 -18.32
N ALA A 271 6.05 -14.06 -19.32
CA ALA A 271 6.38 -12.95 -20.24
C ALA A 271 5.17 -12.44 -21.05
N GLN A 272 4.22 -13.34 -21.31
CA GLN A 272 2.92 -13.02 -21.88
C GLN A 272 1.83 -13.38 -20.87
N LEU A 273 0.93 -12.43 -20.62
CA LEU A 273 -0.21 -12.64 -19.75
C LEU A 273 -1.06 -13.84 -20.22
N PRO A 274 -1.53 -14.69 -19.29
CA PRO A 274 -2.09 -16.00 -19.60
C PRO A 274 -3.56 -15.92 -20.03
N PHE A 275 -3.84 -15.29 -21.18
CA PHE A 275 -5.16 -15.33 -21.80
C PHE A 275 -5.29 -16.58 -22.67
N LYS A 276 -6.24 -17.46 -22.34
CA LYS A 276 -6.56 -18.66 -23.11
C LYS A 276 -7.97 -18.55 -23.68
N LYS A 277 -8.16 -18.85 -24.96
CA LYS A 277 -9.49 -18.85 -25.59
C LYS A 277 -10.35 -19.99 -25.03
N VAL A 278 -11.60 -19.69 -24.68
CA VAL A 278 -12.61 -20.65 -24.22
C VAL A 278 -13.94 -20.36 -24.92
N ARG A 279 -14.94 -21.25 -24.76
CA ARG A 279 -16.26 -21.04 -25.35
C ARG A 279 -16.85 -19.69 -24.90
N GLY A 280 -17.17 -18.82 -25.87
CA GLY A 280 -17.82 -17.52 -25.60
C GLY A 280 -16.88 -16.41 -25.11
N GLY A 281 -15.58 -16.65 -24.99
CA GLY A 281 -14.66 -15.64 -24.48
C GLY A 281 -13.24 -16.13 -24.20
N TYR A 282 -12.66 -15.64 -23.11
CA TYR A 282 -11.28 -15.89 -22.72
C TYR A 282 -11.20 -16.19 -21.23
N ALA A 283 -10.46 -17.24 -20.87
CA ALA A 283 -10.05 -17.49 -19.50
C ALA A 283 -8.73 -16.76 -19.24
N PHE A 284 -8.66 -16.09 -18.09
CA PHE A 284 -7.46 -15.48 -17.55
C PHE A 284 -7.16 -16.16 -16.21
N ASP A 285 -6.04 -16.87 -16.14
CA ASP A 285 -5.60 -17.54 -14.92
C ASP A 285 -4.16 -17.14 -14.62
N LEU A 286 -4.01 -16.18 -13.70
CA LEU A 286 -2.73 -15.66 -13.28
C LEU A 286 -2.49 -15.98 -11.81
N ASP A 287 -1.42 -16.71 -11.54
CA ASP A 287 -0.92 -16.99 -10.19
C ASP A 287 0.36 -16.18 -9.93
N LEU A 288 0.27 -15.20 -9.01
CA LEU A 288 1.38 -14.38 -8.56
C LEU A 288 1.86 -14.79 -7.17
N SER A 289 1.85 -16.09 -6.87
CA SER A 289 2.47 -16.60 -5.65
C SER A 289 3.94 -16.17 -5.59
N THR A 290 4.33 -15.61 -4.44
CA THR A 290 5.66 -15.01 -4.27
C THR A 290 6.73 -16.07 -4.07
N THR A 291 7.93 -15.81 -4.59
CA THR A 291 9.10 -16.68 -4.43
C THR A 291 9.89 -16.33 -3.16
N ASP A 292 9.87 -15.07 -2.76
CA ASP A 292 10.52 -14.56 -1.55
C ASP A 292 9.50 -14.48 -0.39
N PRO A 293 9.75 -15.14 0.75
CA PRO A 293 8.84 -15.14 1.90
C PRO A 293 8.67 -13.75 2.56
N MET A 294 9.53 -12.78 2.26
CA MET A 294 9.38 -11.41 2.73
C MET A 294 8.24 -10.67 2.03
N TYR A 295 7.77 -11.16 0.88
CA TYR A 295 6.70 -10.52 0.12
C TYR A 295 5.48 -11.41 0.04
N PHE A 296 4.30 -10.80 0.11
CA PHE A 296 3.02 -11.49 -0.06
C PHE A 296 2.09 -10.63 -0.92
N VAL A 297 1.58 -11.21 -2.01
CA VAL A 297 0.58 -10.53 -2.85
C VAL A 297 -0.78 -10.59 -2.19
N SER A 298 -1.29 -9.44 -1.77
CA SER A 298 -2.56 -9.33 -1.03
C SER A 298 -3.76 -8.99 -1.90
N LYS A 299 -3.53 -8.44 -3.10
CA LYS A 299 -4.57 -8.08 -4.05
C LYS A 299 -3.99 -8.04 -5.45
N THR A 300 -4.75 -8.52 -6.42
CA THR A 300 -4.44 -8.41 -7.84
C THR A 300 -5.64 -7.83 -8.58
N GLU A 301 -5.40 -6.89 -9.47
CA GLU A 301 -6.42 -6.20 -10.26
C GLU A 301 -6.04 -6.27 -11.75
N LEU A 302 -6.95 -6.74 -12.58
CA LEU A 302 -6.86 -6.74 -14.04
C LEU A 302 -7.81 -5.67 -14.59
N ILE A 303 -7.28 -4.77 -15.41
CA ILE A 303 -8.01 -3.68 -16.05
C ILE A 303 -7.96 -3.87 -17.56
N LEU A 304 -9.14 -3.93 -18.18
CA LEU A 304 -9.30 -3.95 -19.63
C LEU A 304 -9.49 -2.52 -20.12
N ASN A 305 -8.43 -1.87 -20.59
CA ASN A 305 -8.41 -0.41 -20.79
C ASN A 305 -9.42 0.05 -21.85
N GLY A 306 -9.65 -0.74 -22.91
CA GLY A 306 -10.58 -0.39 -24.00
C GLY A 306 -12.06 -0.34 -23.59
N LYS A 307 -12.44 -0.97 -22.47
CA LYS A 307 -13.85 -1.07 -22.02
C LYS A 307 -14.06 -0.62 -20.57
N ASN A 308 -13.01 -0.15 -19.90
CA ASN A 308 -13.01 0.24 -18.49
C ASN A 308 -13.58 -0.84 -17.54
N LYS A 309 -13.43 -2.12 -17.90
CA LYS A 309 -13.86 -3.25 -17.06
C LYS A 309 -12.70 -3.65 -16.14
N LYS A 310 -13.01 -3.90 -14.87
CA LYS A 310 -12.04 -4.24 -13.84
C LYS A 310 -12.41 -5.54 -13.15
N TYR A 311 -11.41 -6.39 -12.95
CA TYR A 311 -11.52 -7.65 -12.23
C TYR A 311 -10.53 -7.64 -11.08
N THR A 312 -10.96 -8.09 -9.91
CA THR A 312 -10.17 -7.99 -8.69
C THR A 312 -10.19 -9.32 -7.95
N SER A 313 -9.03 -9.75 -7.46
CA SER A 313 -8.88 -10.84 -6.50
C SER A 313 -8.28 -10.31 -5.20
N LYS A 314 -8.71 -10.88 -4.06
CA LYS A 314 -8.17 -10.61 -2.72
C LYS A 314 -6.99 -11.53 -2.35
N GLU A 315 -6.42 -12.20 -3.33
CA GLU A 315 -5.34 -13.17 -3.18
C GLU A 315 -4.34 -13.05 -4.34
N SER A 316 -3.27 -13.85 -4.29
CA SER A 316 -2.24 -13.90 -5.35
C SER A 316 -2.76 -14.49 -6.67
N LYS A 317 -3.87 -15.22 -6.64
CA LYS A 317 -4.47 -15.87 -7.81
C LYS A 317 -5.65 -15.06 -8.32
N LEU A 318 -5.67 -14.81 -9.63
CA LEU A 318 -6.79 -14.21 -10.34
C LEU A 318 -7.23 -15.15 -11.46
N ASN A 319 -8.32 -15.86 -11.22
CA ASN A 319 -9.00 -16.68 -12.21
C ASN A 319 -10.31 -15.99 -12.62
N GLN A 320 -10.45 -15.65 -13.91
CA GLN A 320 -11.61 -14.95 -14.46
C GLN A 320 -11.94 -15.43 -15.87
N VAL A 321 -13.24 -15.51 -16.17
CA VAL A 321 -13.73 -15.68 -17.54
C VAL A 321 -14.22 -14.32 -18.05
N ILE A 322 -13.74 -13.93 -19.23
CA ILE A 322 -13.95 -12.63 -19.85
C ILE A 322 -14.72 -12.85 -21.15
N ASP A 323 -15.86 -12.17 -21.29
CA ASP A 323 -16.70 -12.27 -22.48
C ASP A 323 -15.96 -11.77 -23.73
N LYS A 324 -16.17 -12.44 -24.87
CA LYS A 324 -15.54 -12.11 -26.16
C LYS A 324 -15.79 -10.67 -26.62
N GLU A 325 -16.91 -10.08 -26.25
CA GLU A 325 -17.29 -8.70 -26.62
C GLU A 325 -16.44 -7.63 -25.91
N VAL A 326 -15.78 -8.02 -24.82
CA VAL A 326 -15.07 -7.10 -23.92
C VAL A 326 -13.57 -7.07 -24.20
N LEU A 327 -13.03 -8.11 -24.85
CA LEU A 327 -11.60 -8.28 -25.08
C LEU A 327 -11.34 -8.72 -26.51
N SER A 328 -10.49 -7.98 -27.20
CA SER A 328 -9.99 -8.30 -28.54
C SER A 328 -8.48 -8.48 -28.52
N GLU A 329 -7.95 -9.12 -29.55
CA GLU A 329 -6.50 -9.21 -29.75
C GLU A 329 -5.93 -7.79 -29.93
N CYS A 330 -4.69 -7.57 -29.46
CA CYS A 330 -4.02 -6.27 -29.45
C CYS A 330 -4.61 -5.23 -28.49
N ASP A 331 -5.73 -5.50 -27.80
CA ASP A 331 -6.23 -4.64 -26.74
C ASP A 331 -5.17 -4.48 -25.64
N THR A 332 -5.10 -3.30 -25.05
CA THR A 332 -4.15 -3.05 -23.96
C THR A 332 -4.80 -3.40 -22.62
N VAL A 333 -4.14 -4.26 -21.85
CA VAL A 333 -4.55 -4.64 -20.51
C VAL A 333 -3.51 -4.21 -19.47
N THR A 334 -3.99 -3.92 -18.27
CA THR A 334 -3.15 -3.51 -17.15
C THR A 334 -3.37 -4.43 -15.96
N VAL A 335 -2.31 -5.03 -15.44
CA VAL A 335 -2.31 -5.78 -14.18
C VAL A 335 -1.67 -4.91 -13.10
N ARG A 336 -2.34 -4.79 -11.96
CA ARG A 336 -1.89 -4.06 -10.78
C ARG A 336 -1.87 -4.98 -9.57
N VAL A 337 -0.85 -4.85 -8.74
CA VAL A 337 -0.60 -5.79 -7.64
C VAL A 337 -0.31 -5.02 -6.35
N TRP A 338 -0.94 -5.43 -5.25
CA TRP A 338 -0.63 -4.94 -3.91
C TRP A 338 0.23 -5.96 -3.20
N VAL A 339 1.30 -5.49 -2.57
CA VAL A 339 2.32 -6.35 -1.97
C VAL A 339 2.51 -5.96 -0.53
N ASN A 340 2.25 -6.91 0.38
CA ASN A 340 2.58 -6.79 1.78
C ASN A 340 4.05 -7.17 1.99
N TYR A 341 4.81 -6.34 2.69
CA TYR A 341 6.20 -6.59 3.04
C TYR A 341 6.31 -7.09 4.49
N LYS A 342 6.56 -8.40 4.64
CA LYS A 342 6.68 -9.15 5.89
C LYS A 342 8.14 -9.41 6.22
N ASP A 343 8.85 -8.33 6.51
CA ASP A 343 10.28 -8.34 6.72
C ASP A 343 10.71 -8.87 8.11
N GLY A 344 9.78 -9.01 9.05
CA GLY A 344 10.04 -9.44 10.42
C GLY A 344 10.45 -8.30 11.36
N ILE A 345 10.56 -7.06 10.88
CA ILE A 345 10.87 -5.87 11.70
C ILE A 345 9.59 -5.08 11.93
N TYR A 346 8.94 -4.62 10.85
CA TYR A 346 7.74 -3.81 10.93
C TYR A 346 6.49 -4.59 10.52
N ASN A 347 6.59 -5.46 9.50
CA ASN A 347 5.48 -6.27 8.97
C ASN A 347 4.18 -5.53 8.56
N GLY A 348 4.18 -4.19 8.60
CA GLY A 348 3.01 -3.36 8.41
C GLY A 348 2.99 -2.59 7.09
N LEU A 349 4.03 -2.71 6.25
CA LEU A 349 4.11 -1.97 4.99
C LEU A 349 3.34 -2.70 3.87
N VAL A 350 2.48 -1.95 3.19
CA VAL A 350 1.73 -2.41 2.01
C VAL A 350 2.09 -1.53 0.82
N MET A 351 2.83 -2.07 -0.13
CA MET A 351 3.18 -1.38 -1.36
C MET A 351 1.96 -1.38 -2.30
N ASN A 352 1.52 -0.19 -2.70
CA ASN A 352 0.28 0.04 -3.43
C ASN A 352 0.58 0.55 -4.84
N PRO A 353 -0.01 -0.03 -5.91
CA PRO A 353 0.25 0.39 -7.28
C PRO A 353 -0.30 1.79 -7.62
N TYR A 354 -1.14 2.37 -6.76
CA TYR A 354 -1.61 3.76 -6.88
C TYR A 354 -0.70 4.79 -6.19
N ASP A 355 0.34 4.33 -5.50
CA ASP A 355 1.42 5.18 -5.01
C ASP A 355 2.44 5.40 -6.15
N GLU A 356 2.83 6.64 -6.40
CA GLU A 356 3.78 6.99 -7.45
C GLU A 356 5.13 6.30 -7.27
N ASP A 357 5.55 6.06 -6.02
CA ASP A 357 6.84 5.44 -5.70
C ASP A 357 6.86 3.95 -6.10
N TYR A 358 5.70 3.27 -6.04
CA TYR A 358 5.59 1.83 -6.33
C TYR A 358 4.94 1.52 -7.69
N ARG A 359 4.26 2.49 -8.31
CA ARG A 359 3.45 2.30 -9.52
C ARG A 359 4.21 1.59 -10.64
N LYS A 360 5.47 1.96 -10.88
CA LYS A 360 6.29 1.38 -11.95
C LYS A 360 6.64 -0.09 -11.72
N GLY A 361 6.91 -0.48 -10.48
CA GLY A 361 7.25 -1.86 -10.13
C GLY A 361 6.04 -2.78 -10.01
N LEU A 362 4.89 -2.21 -9.61
CA LEU A 362 3.66 -2.94 -9.27
C LEU A 362 2.55 -2.85 -10.32
N THR A 363 2.86 -2.32 -11.51
CA THR A 363 1.94 -2.24 -12.64
C THR A 363 2.59 -2.81 -13.89
N ILE A 364 1.87 -3.68 -14.59
CA ILE A 364 2.28 -4.24 -15.87
C ILE A 364 1.21 -3.89 -16.89
N THR A 365 1.62 -3.29 -18.00
CA THR A 365 0.75 -2.98 -19.12
C THR A 365 1.26 -3.70 -20.35
N GLN A 366 0.40 -4.52 -20.97
CA GLN A 366 0.74 -5.34 -22.13
C GLN A 366 -0.42 -5.37 -23.12
N SER A 367 -0.11 -5.48 -24.41
CA SER A 367 -1.08 -5.82 -25.45
C SER A 367 -1.42 -7.30 -25.39
N VAL A 368 -2.71 -7.61 -25.42
CA VAL A 368 -3.22 -8.97 -25.34
C VAL A 368 -2.77 -9.77 -26.56
N VAL A 369 -2.14 -10.89 -26.28
CA VAL A 369 -1.85 -11.95 -27.24
C VAL A 369 -2.48 -13.21 -26.67
N PHE A 370 -3.41 -13.81 -27.41
CA PHE A 370 -4.08 -15.02 -26.95
C PHE A 370 -3.13 -16.22 -27.09
N LYS A 371 -2.87 -16.91 -25.97
CA LYS A 371 -2.23 -18.22 -26.00
C LYS A 371 -3.22 -19.23 -26.55
N ASP A 372 -2.70 -20.19 -27.31
CA ASP A 372 -3.48 -21.25 -27.94
C ASP A 372 -4.61 -20.69 -28.80
N ASP A 373 -4.23 -19.90 -29.80
CA ASP A 373 -5.15 -19.42 -30.81
C ASP A 373 -5.67 -20.65 -31.59
N ALA A 374 -6.75 -21.23 -31.07
CA ALA A 374 -7.33 -22.49 -31.47
C ALA A 374 -7.64 -22.44 -32.97
N LYS A 375 -6.77 -23.01 -33.80
CA LYS A 375 -6.91 -22.96 -35.25
C LYS A 375 -6.98 -24.37 -35.80
N ILE A 376 -8.14 -24.72 -36.35
CA ILE A 376 -8.33 -25.92 -37.17
C ILE A 376 -7.38 -25.80 -38.36
N PHE A 377 -6.58 -26.84 -38.61
CA PHE A 377 -5.51 -26.87 -39.60
C PHE A 377 -4.51 -25.70 -39.51
N GLY A 378 -4.37 -25.07 -38.35
CA GLY A 378 -3.51 -23.91 -38.16
C GLY A 378 -3.97 -22.63 -38.88
N LYS A 379 -5.15 -22.62 -39.50
CA LYS A 379 -5.67 -21.48 -40.28
C LYS A 379 -7.04 -20.97 -39.83
N ILE A 380 -7.96 -21.87 -39.51
CA ILE A 380 -9.36 -21.51 -39.26
C ILE A 380 -9.55 -21.35 -37.75
N ALA A 381 -9.75 -20.12 -37.28
CA ALA A 381 -10.04 -19.86 -35.88
C ALA A 381 -11.29 -20.65 -35.45
N MET A 382 -11.20 -21.38 -34.33
CA MET A 382 -12.25 -22.26 -33.83
C MET A 382 -13.54 -21.44 -33.58
N PRO A 383 -14.62 -21.69 -34.35
CA PRO A 383 -15.92 -21.05 -34.15
C PRO A 383 -16.61 -21.54 -32.87
N ASP A 384 -17.36 -20.66 -32.21
CA ASP A 384 -17.99 -20.95 -30.91
C ASP A 384 -18.98 -22.13 -30.94
N PHE A 385 -19.62 -22.41 -32.09
CA PHE A 385 -20.56 -23.53 -32.23
C PHE A 385 -19.88 -24.91 -32.25
N LEU A 386 -18.57 -24.98 -32.53
CA LEU A 386 -17.81 -26.23 -32.55
C LEU A 386 -17.35 -26.67 -31.15
N TRP A 387 -17.63 -25.88 -30.11
CA TRP A 387 -17.23 -26.16 -28.72
C TRP A 387 -18.20 -27.05 -27.92
N TRP A 388 -19.03 -27.86 -28.59
CA TRP A 388 -20.06 -28.67 -27.92
C TRP A 388 -19.46 -29.64 -26.89
N PHE A 389 -18.46 -30.42 -27.26
CA PHE A 389 -18.09 -31.63 -26.50
C PHE A 389 -17.00 -31.43 -25.43
N TRP A 390 -16.17 -30.38 -25.54
CA TRP A 390 -14.99 -30.17 -24.69
C TRP A 390 -14.73 -28.69 -24.38
N ALA A 391 -15.52 -28.08 -23.50
CA ALA A 391 -15.48 -26.64 -23.25
C ALA A 391 -14.11 -26.06 -22.82
N ASP A 392 -13.25 -26.85 -22.18
CA ASP A 392 -12.08 -26.36 -21.46
C ASP A 392 -10.71 -26.76 -22.07
N ASP A 393 -10.71 -27.71 -23.02
CA ASP A 393 -9.50 -28.21 -23.69
C ASP A 393 -9.45 -27.82 -25.17
N VAL A 394 -8.78 -26.69 -25.43
CA VAL A 394 -8.54 -26.13 -26.76
C VAL A 394 -7.85 -27.13 -27.69
N GLN A 395 -6.80 -27.82 -27.20
CA GLN A 395 -5.98 -28.69 -28.05
C GLN A 395 -6.76 -29.93 -28.45
N ALA A 396 -7.43 -30.55 -27.49
CA ALA A 396 -8.27 -31.71 -27.77
C ALA A 396 -9.39 -31.34 -28.76
N ILE A 397 -10.05 -30.20 -28.59
CA ILE A 397 -11.08 -29.69 -29.50
C ILE A 397 -10.57 -29.49 -30.92
N VAL A 398 -9.39 -28.87 -31.08
CA VAL A 398 -8.80 -28.63 -32.41
C VAL A 398 -8.47 -29.96 -33.08
N ILE A 399 -7.82 -30.88 -32.37
CA ILE A 399 -7.46 -32.22 -32.91
C ILE A 399 -8.70 -33.00 -33.34
N PHE A 400 -9.76 -32.98 -32.53
CA PHE A 400 -11.01 -33.66 -32.87
C PHE A 400 -11.60 -33.14 -34.17
N TRP A 401 -11.71 -31.81 -34.32
CA TRP A 401 -12.27 -31.23 -35.53
C TRP A 401 -11.37 -31.39 -36.76
N ASP A 402 -10.04 -31.32 -36.59
CA ASP A 402 -9.09 -31.65 -37.65
C ASP A 402 -9.35 -33.07 -38.19
N LEU A 403 -9.50 -34.06 -37.30
CA LEU A 403 -9.84 -35.44 -37.67
C LEU A 403 -11.19 -35.54 -38.38
N VAL A 404 -12.23 -34.90 -37.84
CA VAL A 404 -13.58 -34.91 -38.43
C VAL A 404 -13.58 -34.33 -39.84
N PHE A 405 -12.89 -33.20 -40.06
CA PHE A 405 -12.80 -32.57 -41.38
C PHE A 405 -11.99 -33.42 -42.37
N ILE A 406 -10.89 -34.05 -41.95
CA ILE A 406 -10.13 -34.98 -42.79
C ILE A 406 -11.03 -36.16 -43.22
N LEU A 407 -11.82 -36.71 -42.29
CA LEU A 407 -12.67 -37.87 -42.54
C LEU A 407 -13.84 -37.52 -43.50
N LEU A 408 -14.45 -36.34 -43.31
CA LEU A 408 -15.45 -35.80 -44.25
C LEU A 408 -14.87 -35.59 -45.65
N PHE A 409 -13.65 -35.06 -45.74
CA PHE A 409 -12.97 -34.86 -47.01
C PHE A 409 -12.70 -36.18 -47.74
N ALA A 410 -12.24 -37.20 -47.01
CA ALA A 410 -12.05 -38.56 -47.55
C ALA A 410 -13.37 -39.15 -48.08
N ILE A 411 -14.47 -39.03 -47.34
CA ILE A 411 -15.79 -39.49 -47.77
C ILE A 411 -16.22 -38.79 -49.07
N ILE A 412 -16.04 -37.46 -49.18
CA ILE A 412 -16.37 -36.69 -50.39
C ILE A 412 -15.58 -37.20 -51.59
N ILE A 413 -14.27 -37.43 -51.44
CA ILE A 413 -13.44 -38.00 -52.50
C ILE A 413 -13.99 -39.36 -52.91
N CYS A 414 -14.23 -40.28 -51.97
CA CYS A 414 -14.79 -41.60 -52.28
C CYS A 414 -16.12 -41.52 -53.05
N VAL A 415 -17.02 -40.60 -52.67
CA VAL A 415 -18.30 -40.39 -53.37
C VAL A 415 -18.10 -39.84 -54.78
N LEU A 416 -17.19 -38.89 -54.97
CA LEU A 416 -16.86 -38.34 -56.29
C LEU A 416 -16.23 -39.38 -57.19
N THR A 417 -15.27 -40.16 -56.68
CA THR A 417 -14.64 -41.27 -57.41
C THR A 417 -15.67 -42.32 -57.77
N TYR A 418 -16.56 -42.70 -56.85
CA TYR A 418 -17.66 -43.64 -57.13
C TYR A 418 -18.60 -43.13 -58.22
N ARG A 419 -19.01 -41.85 -58.16
CA ARG A 419 -19.84 -41.22 -59.19
C ARG A 419 -19.14 -41.12 -60.55
N GLY A 420 -17.85 -40.76 -60.55
CA GLY A 420 -17.03 -40.70 -61.74
C GLY A 420 -16.87 -42.08 -62.39
N PHE A 421 -16.53 -43.08 -61.57
CA PHE A 421 -16.42 -44.47 -61.99
C PHE A 421 -17.75 -44.96 -62.59
N LYS A 422 -18.87 -44.76 -61.90
CA LYS A 422 -20.21 -45.13 -62.41
C LYS A 422 -20.55 -44.43 -63.73
N ARG A 423 -20.12 -43.19 -63.94
CA ARG A 423 -20.33 -42.45 -65.21
C ARG A 423 -19.48 -43.01 -66.35
N VAL A 424 -18.22 -43.38 -66.08
CA VAL A 424 -17.29 -43.92 -67.08
C VAL A 424 -17.64 -45.37 -67.43
N THR A 425 -18.12 -46.16 -66.47
CA THR A 425 -18.53 -47.55 -66.68
C THR A 425 -20.01 -47.71 -67.06
N ALA A 426 -20.77 -46.61 -67.16
CA ALA A 426 -22.14 -46.66 -67.65
C ALA A 426 -22.13 -46.94 -69.15
N TYR A 427 -22.45 -48.18 -69.51
CA TYR A 427 -22.67 -48.58 -70.89
C TYR A 427 -23.85 -47.80 -71.48
N VAL A 428 -23.57 -46.95 -72.47
CA VAL A 428 -24.60 -46.31 -73.30
C VAL A 428 -24.70 -47.15 -74.58
N PRO A 429 -25.79 -47.94 -74.78
CA PRO A 429 -25.96 -48.71 -76.00
C PRO A 429 -26.02 -47.78 -77.21
N ASN A 430 -25.28 -48.10 -78.26
CA ASN A 430 -25.31 -47.37 -79.51
C ASN A 430 -26.57 -47.80 -80.30
N ASN A 431 -27.57 -46.93 -80.39
CA ASN A 431 -28.87 -47.24 -81.02
C ASN A 431 -28.77 -47.63 -82.51
N ASP A 432 -27.65 -47.36 -83.17
CA ASP A 432 -27.42 -47.72 -84.57
C ASP A 432 -27.10 -49.22 -84.79
N SER A 433 -26.93 -49.99 -83.71
CA SER A 433 -26.54 -51.41 -83.78
C SER A 433 -27.69 -52.41 -83.62
N ILE A 434 -28.91 -51.95 -83.33
CA ILE A 434 -30.08 -52.83 -83.17
C ILE A 434 -31.01 -52.69 -84.38
N LYS A 435 -30.75 -53.49 -85.43
CA LYS A 435 -31.73 -53.75 -86.50
C LYS A 435 -32.52 -55.00 -86.16
N ILE A 436 -33.79 -54.83 -85.78
CA ILE A 436 -34.75 -55.93 -85.69
C ILE A 436 -35.23 -56.23 -87.11
N SER A 437 -34.80 -57.34 -87.70
CA SER A 437 -35.40 -57.83 -88.95
C SER A 437 -36.67 -58.61 -88.60
N HIS A 438 -37.82 -58.08 -88.97
CA HIS A 438 -39.05 -58.87 -89.02
C HIS A 438 -39.02 -59.74 -90.28
N MET A 439 -39.22 -61.05 -90.10
CA MET A 439 -39.49 -62.01 -91.19
C MET A 439 -40.88 -61.82 -91.76
#